data_AF-A0A1L9TAA9-F1
#
_entry.id   AF-A0A1L9TAA9-F1
#
_cell.length_a   1.000
_cell.length_b   1.000
_cell.length_c   1.000
_cell.angle_alpha   90.00
_cell.angle_beta   90.00
_cell.angle_gamma   90.00
#
_symmetry.space_group_name_H-M   'P 1'
#
loop_
_entity.id
_entity.type
_entity.pdbx_description
1 polymer ?
#
loop_
_entity_poly.entity_id
_entity_poly.type
_entity_poly.pdbx_seq_one_letter_code
_entity_poly.pdbx_strand_id
1 'polypeptide(L)'
;MGGDTPTTPVADTESSDIEPSMFLPPSIDKTRLLSGESYLYFSPAPPAVPTQKSSDTDSDYLVLGVDEAGRGPVLGPMVYSAFYLPNSLHHSLLAKEYSFNDSKVLTAGVRANLMRILCTQGSHLYESCGWTTKLLSARDISSGMMRPAAGVGGVYNLNAQAMDATIELIRGVVEERKINVREVYIDTVGNPASYQKKLEMVFPSLKITVAKKADSLYPCVSAASVVAKVTRDLALEVLYEAFREGGGETGDGWGSGYPSDSKCVGWMRNNMDPIFGWGNECRFSWGTAKEMLETKGGQKVDWPVDEDNTQLMDFLLASGGTSKGPEQELREWFGKKPAEIL
;
A
#
# COMPACT_ATOMS: atom_id res chain seq x y z
N MET A 1 5.86 41.21 -63.92
CA MET A 1 6.22 41.42 -62.50
C MET A 1 5.10 40.86 -61.65
N GLY A 2 5.33 39.71 -61.04
CA GLY A 2 4.41 38.98 -60.17
C GLY A 2 5.21 37.78 -59.69
N GLY A 3 5.82 37.92 -58.52
CA GLY A 3 6.82 37.00 -58.01
C GLY A 3 6.21 35.76 -57.38
N ASP A 4 6.71 34.60 -57.80
CA ASP A 4 6.59 33.35 -57.06
C ASP A 4 7.42 33.46 -55.77
N THR A 5 6.75 33.26 -54.64
CA THR A 5 7.40 33.08 -53.33
C THR A 5 7.47 31.58 -53.06
N PRO A 6 8.66 31.03 -52.76
CA PRO A 6 8.79 29.61 -52.44
C PRO A 6 8.28 29.36 -51.02
N THR A 7 7.33 28.43 -50.88
CA THR A 7 6.90 27.84 -49.61
C THR A 7 8.08 27.15 -48.93
N THR A 8 8.58 27.74 -47.85
CA THR A 8 9.49 27.09 -46.91
C THR A 8 8.75 26.00 -46.12
N PRO A 9 9.31 24.79 -45.97
CA PRO A 9 8.75 23.78 -45.09
C PRO A 9 8.86 24.30 -43.64
N VAL A 10 7.75 24.22 -42.92
CA VAL A 10 7.68 24.52 -41.49
C VAL A 10 8.63 23.53 -40.80
N ALA A 11 9.60 24.08 -40.06
CA ALA A 11 10.54 23.31 -39.29
C ALA A 11 9.78 22.40 -38.32
N ASP A 12 9.98 21.09 -38.46
CA ASP A 12 9.70 20.11 -37.43
C ASP A 12 10.39 20.59 -36.15
N THR A 13 9.58 21.06 -35.21
CA THR A 13 10.05 21.36 -33.87
C THR A 13 10.41 20.03 -33.26
N GLU A 14 11.73 19.82 -33.15
CA GLU A 14 12.40 18.72 -32.49
C GLU A 14 11.54 18.18 -31.34
N SER A 15 10.92 17.02 -31.59
CA SER A 15 10.47 16.16 -30.53
C SER A 15 11.70 15.87 -29.70
N SER A 16 11.85 16.55 -28.57
CA SER A 16 12.87 16.24 -27.59
C SER A 16 12.76 14.75 -27.32
N ASP A 17 13.79 14.01 -27.72
CA ASP A 17 14.00 12.62 -27.38
C ASP A 17 13.99 12.51 -25.86
N ILE A 18 12.80 12.27 -25.30
CA ILE A 18 12.65 11.82 -23.94
C ILE A 18 13.04 10.34 -24.01
N GLU A 19 14.33 10.09 -23.77
CA GLU A 19 14.83 8.84 -23.19
C GLU A 19 13.71 8.26 -22.29
N PRO A 20 13.33 6.97 -22.41
CA PRO A 20 12.26 6.41 -21.60
C PRO A 20 12.74 6.26 -20.16
N SER A 21 12.89 7.38 -19.47
CA SER A 21 12.93 7.47 -18.03
C SER A 21 11.68 6.76 -17.53
N MET A 22 11.92 5.71 -16.77
CA MET A 22 10.88 4.86 -16.23
C MET A 22 9.90 5.75 -15.47
N PHE A 23 8.68 5.90 -15.99
CA PHE A 23 7.68 6.78 -15.40
C PHE A 23 7.45 6.35 -13.94
N LEU A 24 7.82 7.22 -12.99
CA LEU A 24 7.64 6.99 -11.58
C LEU A 24 6.35 7.69 -11.12
N PRO A 25 5.30 6.96 -10.70
CA PRO A 25 4.08 7.56 -10.25
C PRO A 25 4.30 8.33 -8.94
N PRO A 26 3.51 9.37 -8.68
CA PRO A 26 3.64 10.21 -7.48
C PRO A 26 3.40 9.46 -6.16
N SER A 27 2.88 8.22 -6.21
CA SER A 27 2.77 7.33 -5.04
C SER A 27 4.08 6.69 -4.60
N ILE A 28 5.17 6.82 -5.35
CA ILE A 28 6.48 6.34 -4.92
C ILE A 28 7.25 7.47 -4.24
N ASP A 29 7.24 7.45 -2.91
CA ASP A 29 8.10 8.30 -2.09
C ASP A 29 9.40 7.53 -1.79
N LYS A 30 10.47 7.87 -2.52
CA LYS A 30 11.77 7.18 -2.37
C LYS A 30 12.31 7.28 -0.94
N THR A 31 12.17 8.42 -0.28
CA THR A 31 12.73 8.62 1.06
C THR A 31 12.04 7.72 2.09
N ARG A 32 10.71 7.66 2.05
CA ARG A 32 9.93 6.81 2.97
C ARG A 32 10.07 5.33 2.65
N LEU A 33 10.12 5.00 1.36
CA LEU A 33 10.32 3.61 0.92
C LEU A 33 11.68 3.06 1.37
N LEU A 34 12.77 3.81 1.16
CA LEU A 34 14.13 3.36 1.52
C LEU A 34 14.35 3.31 3.04
N SER A 35 13.68 4.16 3.82
CA SER A 35 13.70 4.10 5.30
C SER A 35 12.84 2.96 5.88
N GLY A 36 12.09 2.25 5.03
CA GLY A 36 11.25 1.12 5.43
C GLY A 36 9.95 1.56 6.13
N GLU A 37 9.46 2.78 5.87
CA GLU A 37 8.20 3.26 6.42
C GLU A 37 7.01 2.83 5.57
N SER A 38 5.92 2.41 6.22
CA SER A 38 4.62 2.35 5.55
C SER A 38 4.01 3.73 5.38
N TYR A 39 3.35 3.97 4.26
CA TYR A 39 2.80 5.29 3.96
C TYR A 39 1.54 5.25 3.09
N LEU A 40 0.76 6.34 3.20
CA LEU A 40 -0.40 6.61 2.37
C LEU A 40 -0.07 7.65 1.31
N TYR A 41 -0.64 7.48 0.13
CA TYR A 41 -0.68 8.48 -0.90
C TYR A 41 -2.12 8.66 -1.38
N PHE A 42 -2.53 9.90 -1.61
CA PHE A 42 -3.81 10.25 -2.21
C PHE A 42 -3.54 11.04 -3.48
N SER A 43 -4.16 10.66 -4.59
CA SER A 43 -4.17 11.50 -5.78
C SER A 43 -4.87 12.82 -5.49
N PRO A 44 -4.59 13.88 -6.27
CA PRO A 44 -5.43 15.07 -6.28
C PRO A 44 -6.90 14.68 -6.47
N ALA A 45 -7.80 15.40 -5.79
CA ALA A 45 -9.23 15.22 -6.02
C ALA A 45 -9.56 15.70 -7.44
N PRO A 46 -10.20 14.89 -8.28
CA PRO A 46 -10.50 15.30 -9.65
C PRO A 46 -11.54 16.43 -9.65
N PRO A 47 -11.45 17.40 -10.57
CA PRO A 47 -12.41 18.51 -10.64
C PRO A 47 -13.86 18.04 -10.81
N ALA A 48 -14.06 16.91 -11.51
CA ALA A 48 -15.37 16.33 -11.78
C ALA A 48 -15.95 15.51 -10.61
N VAL A 49 -15.23 15.35 -9.51
CA VAL A 49 -15.69 14.54 -8.37
C VAL A 49 -16.51 15.39 -7.41
N PRO A 50 -17.82 15.11 -7.23
CA PRO A 50 -18.62 15.82 -6.26
C PRO A 50 -18.09 15.58 -4.84
N THR A 51 -17.69 16.68 -4.20
CA THR A 51 -17.52 16.71 -2.74
C THR A 51 -18.91 16.79 -2.11
N GLN A 52 -19.09 16.28 -0.89
CA GLN A 52 -20.40 16.13 -0.21
C GLN A 52 -21.28 17.41 -0.07
N LYS A 53 -20.89 18.56 -0.65
CA LYS A 53 -21.57 19.86 -0.56
C LYS A 53 -22.56 20.19 -1.70
N SER A 54 -22.74 19.36 -2.73
CA SER A 54 -23.64 19.67 -3.85
C SER A 54 -24.71 18.60 -4.09
N SER A 55 -25.97 19.01 -3.99
CA SER A 55 -27.22 18.38 -4.45
C SER A 55 -27.40 16.87 -4.27
N ASP A 56 -28.43 16.51 -3.49
CA ASP A 56 -28.90 15.16 -3.16
C ASP A 56 -29.63 14.48 -4.35
N THR A 57 -29.06 14.56 -5.56
CA THR A 57 -29.52 13.80 -6.73
C THR A 57 -29.02 12.36 -6.61
N ASP A 58 -29.93 11.39 -6.73
CA ASP A 58 -29.64 9.95 -6.52
C ASP A 58 -28.60 9.36 -7.51
N SER A 59 -28.21 10.15 -8.51
CA SER A 59 -27.29 9.80 -9.59
C SER A 59 -25.85 10.33 -9.45
N ASP A 60 -25.55 11.24 -8.50
CA ASP A 60 -24.22 11.87 -8.35
C ASP A 60 -23.42 11.32 -7.17
N TYR A 61 -23.17 10.01 -7.17
CA TYR A 61 -22.29 9.36 -6.20
C TYR A 61 -21.16 8.60 -6.88
N LEU A 62 -20.13 8.30 -6.07
CA LEU A 62 -18.97 7.55 -6.51
C LEU A 62 -19.04 6.10 -6.05
N VAL A 63 -18.51 5.24 -6.90
CA VAL A 63 -18.18 3.86 -6.56
C VAL A 63 -16.68 3.78 -6.26
N LEU A 64 -16.30 2.92 -5.33
CA LEU A 64 -14.92 2.71 -4.92
C LEU A 64 -14.56 1.23 -5.04
N GLY A 65 -13.46 0.92 -5.71
CA GLY A 65 -12.87 -0.41 -5.79
C GLY A 65 -11.62 -0.50 -4.93
N VAL A 66 -11.43 -1.59 -4.19
CA VAL A 66 -10.21 -1.88 -3.41
C VAL A 66 -9.60 -3.19 -3.85
N ASP A 67 -8.29 -3.18 -4.08
CA ASP A 67 -7.50 -4.38 -4.36
C ASP A 67 -6.07 -4.22 -3.80
N GLU A 68 -5.31 -5.30 -3.83
CA GLU A 68 -3.97 -5.42 -3.27
C GLU A 68 -2.96 -6.04 -4.25
N ALA A 69 -1.67 -5.83 -3.96
CA ALA A 69 -0.58 -6.50 -4.63
C ALA A 69 0.55 -6.81 -3.64
N GLY A 70 1.29 -7.89 -3.90
CA GLY A 70 2.44 -8.25 -3.08
C GLY A 70 2.09 -8.93 -1.75
N ARG A 71 0.99 -9.70 -1.68
CA ARG A 71 0.64 -10.44 -0.46
C ARG A 71 1.62 -11.58 -0.13
N GLY A 72 2.04 -12.36 -1.13
CA GLY A 72 2.86 -13.56 -0.97
C GLY A 72 4.41 -13.43 -1.00
N PRO A 73 5.01 -12.42 -1.67
CA PRO A 73 6.45 -12.24 -1.72
C PRO A 73 7.12 -12.16 -0.35
N VAL A 74 8.34 -12.68 -0.25
CA VAL A 74 9.25 -12.47 0.88
C VAL A 74 10.03 -11.16 0.73
N LEU A 75 10.19 -10.66 -0.49
CA LEU A 75 10.79 -9.36 -0.78
C LEU A 75 9.75 -8.31 -1.16
N GLY A 76 9.99 -7.09 -0.71
CA GLY A 76 9.26 -5.88 -1.04
C GLY A 76 8.00 -5.64 -0.22
N PRO A 77 7.36 -4.50 -0.47
CA PRO A 77 6.16 -4.09 0.25
C PRO A 77 4.91 -4.84 -0.22
N MET A 78 3.85 -4.76 0.59
CA MET A 78 2.48 -5.08 0.17
C MET A 78 1.75 -3.77 -0.08
N VAL A 79 1.09 -3.63 -1.22
CA VAL A 79 0.42 -2.38 -1.61
C VAL A 79 -1.08 -2.64 -1.67
N TYR A 80 -1.84 -1.88 -0.90
CA TYR A 80 -3.28 -1.74 -1.05
C TYR A 80 -3.58 -0.49 -1.87
N SER A 81 -4.61 -0.57 -2.72
CA SER A 81 -5.06 0.55 -3.53
C SER A 81 -6.57 0.68 -3.44
N ALA A 82 -7.06 1.92 -3.40
CA ALA A 82 -8.46 2.22 -3.66
C ALA A 82 -8.58 3.15 -4.87
N PHE A 83 -9.53 2.85 -5.75
CA PHE A 83 -9.82 3.62 -6.95
C PHE A 83 -11.29 4.02 -6.96
N TYR A 84 -11.60 5.29 -7.22
CA TYR A 84 -12.96 5.79 -7.18
C TYR A 84 -13.28 6.69 -8.37
N LEU A 85 -14.53 6.61 -8.82
CA LEU A 85 -15.06 7.37 -9.96
C LEU A 85 -16.59 7.49 -9.87
N PRO A 86 -17.20 8.43 -10.63
CA PRO A 86 -18.66 8.53 -10.72
C PRO A 86 -19.29 7.21 -11.19
N ASN A 87 -20.41 6.82 -10.57
CA ASN A 87 -21.12 5.57 -10.90
C ASN A 87 -21.48 5.45 -12.40
N SER A 88 -21.84 6.57 -13.04
CA SER A 88 -22.14 6.63 -14.47
C SER A 88 -20.95 6.25 -15.38
N LEU A 89 -19.73 6.44 -14.89
CA LEU A 89 -18.48 6.15 -15.60
C LEU A 89 -17.93 4.75 -15.29
N HIS A 90 -18.44 4.09 -14.24
CA HIS A 90 -17.93 2.80 -13.74
C HIS A 90 -17.82 1.73 -14.83
N HIS A 91 -18.84 1.60 -15.68
CA HIS A 91 -18.85 0.62 -16.76
C HIS A 91 -18.48 1.22 -18.12
N SER A 92 -18.85 2.48 -18.39
CA SER A 92 -18.62 3.11 -19.69
C SER A 92 -17.15 3.43 -19.91
N LEU A 93 -16.49 4.09 -18.96
CA LEU A 93 -15.10 4.53 -19.07
C LEU A 93 -14.13 3.36 -18.87
N LEU A 94 -14.26 2.65 -17.75
CA LEU A 94 -13.27 1.65 -17.37
C LEU A 94 -13.34 0.40 -18.26
N ALA A 95 -14.54 -0.11 -18.56
CA ALA A 95 -14.67 -1.37 -19.31
C ALA A 95 -14.66 -1.17 -20.83
N LYS A 96 -15.28 -0.10 -21.37
CA LYS A 96 -15.40 0.07 -22.84
C LYS A 96 -14.25 0.86 -23.46
N GLU A 97 -13.75 1.90 -22.78
CA GLU A 97 -12.73 2.78 -23.35
C GLU A 97 -11.31 2.31 -23.00
N TYR A 98 -11.07 1.98 -21.73
CA TYR A 98 -9.73 1.60 -21.25
C TYR A 98 -9.54 0.10 -20.96
N SER A 99 -10.56 -0.72 -21.19
CA SER A 99 -10.50 -2.19 -21.09
C SER A 99 -9.96 -2.74 -19.75
N PHE A 100 -10.36 -2.14 -18.63
CA PHE A 100 -10.08 -2.63 -17.27
C PHE A 100 -10.89 -3.90 -16.90
N ASN A 101 -11.14 -4.82 -17.81
CA ASN A 101 -12.03 -5.98 -17.56
C ASN A 101 -11.31 -7.25 -17.07
N ASP A 102 -10.01 -7.42 -17.35
CA ASP A 102 -9.26 -8.58 -16.87
C ASP A 102 -7.79 -8.23 -16.57
N SER A 103 -7.50 -7.99 -15.29
CA SER A 103 -6.15 -7.65 -14.80
C SER A 103 -5.10 -8.74 -15.10
N LYS A 104 -5.53 -9.98 -15.37
CA LYS A 104 -4.64 -11.13 -15.68
C LYS A 104 -4.26 -11.20 -17.15
N VAL A 105 -4.98 -10.48 -18.02
CA VAL A 105 -4.67 -10.35 -19.45
C VAL A 105 -3.81 -9.11 -19.73
N LEU A 106 -3.84 -8.11 -18.85
CA LEU A 106 -3.03 -6.89 -19.01
C LEU A 106 -1.54 -7.19 -18.74
N THR A 107 -0.69 -6.93 -19.73
CA THR A 107 0.77 -7.03 -19.58
C THR A 107 1.31 -5.92 -18.66
N ALA A 108 2.52 -6.10 -18.12
CA ALA A 108 3.17 -5.08 -17.28
C ALA A 108 3.28 -3.72 -17.98
N GLY A 109 3.61 -3.70 -19.28
CA GLY A 109 3.69 -2.48 -20.06
C GLY A 109 2.34 -1.76 -20.22
N VAL A 110 1.25 -2.51 -20.41
CA VAL A 110 -0.09 -1.93 -20.49
C VAL A 110 -0.50 -1.34 -19.14
N ARG A 111 -0.24 -2.04 -18.03
CA ARG A 111 -0.51 -1.52 -16.68
C ARG A 111 0.27 -0.24 -16.40
N ALA A 112 1.56 -0.19 -16.74
CA ALA A 112 2.39 1.00 -16.60
C ALA A 112 1.86 2.18 -17.45
N ASN A 113 1.38 1.90 -18.67
CA ASN A 113 0.76 2.92 -19.52
C ASN A 113 -0.54 3.47 -18.91
N LEU A 114 -1.41 2.60 -18.41
CA LEU A 114 -2.66 3.01 -17.73
C LEU A 114 -2.36 3.85 -16.49
N MET A 115 -1.38 3.46 -15.69
CA MET A 115 -0.92 4.23 -14.53
C MET A 115 -0.39 5.62 -14.96
N ARG A 116 0.34 5.69 -16.07
CA ARG A 116 0.83 6.96 -16.61
C ARG A 116 -0.34 7.87 -17.00
N ILE A 117 -1.29 7.36 -17.78
CA ILE A 117 -2.48 8.12 -18.18
C ILE A 117 -3.25 8.61 -16.94
N LEU A 118 -3.41 7.76 -15.93
CA LEU A 118 -4.06 8.11 -14.66
C LEU A 118 -3.35 9.26 -13.90
N CYS A 119 -2.06 9.47 -14.14
CA CYS A 119 -1.26 10.53 -13.52
C CYS A 119 -1.03 11.75 -14.43
N THR A 120 -1.41 11.69 -15.71
CA THR A 120 -1.19 12.78 -16.68
C THR A 120 -2.40 13.70 -16.70
N GLN A 121 -2.19 14.98 -16.35
CA GLN A 121 -3.19 16.05 -16.43
C GLN A 121 -3.80 16.16 -17.84
N GLY A 122 -5.11 16.42 -17.92
CA GLY A 122 -5.84 16.50 -19.19
C GLY A 122 -6.25 15.15 -19.79
N SER A 123 -5.84 14.02 -19.19
CA SER A 123 -6.39 12.72 -19.56
C SER A 123 -7.78 12.50 -18.95
N HIS A 124 -8.65 11.76 -19.64
CA HIS A 124 -10.00 11.50 -19.13
C HIS A 124 -9.98 10.74 -17.80
N LEU A 125 -8.99 9.86 -17.59
CA LEU A 125 -8.81 9.14 -16.33
C LEU A 125 -8.38 10.08 -15.20
N TYR A 126 -7.46 11.01 -15.45
CA TYR A 126 -6.99 11.95 -14.43
C TYR A 126 -8.11 12.91 -14.01
N GLU A 127 -8.91 13.41 -14.95
CA GLU A 127 -9.96 14.39 -14.68
C GLU A 127 -11.22 13.79 -14.03
N SER A 128 -11.46 12.49 -14.23
CA SER A 128 -12.71 11.82 -13.79
C SER A 128 -12.54 10.87 -12.61
N CYS A 129 -11.32 10.42 -12.33
CA CYS A 129 -11.06 9.35 -11.37
C CYS A 129 -10.03 9.77 -10.33
N GLY A 130 -10.24 9.35 -9.08
CA GLY A 130 -9.25 9.48 -8.04
C GLY A 130 -8.77 8.11 -7.55
N TRP A 131 -7.59 8.09 -6.97
CA TRP A 131 -6.99 6.86 -6.46
C TRP A 131 -6.11 7.14 -5.25
N THR A 132 -5.89 6.12 -4.45
CA THR A 132 -5.05 6.17 -3.26
C THR A 132 -4.35 4.85 -3.05
N THR A 133 -3.17 4.88 -2.45
CA THR A 133 -2.41 3.67 -2.11
C THR A 133 -1.96 3.70 -0.66
N LYS A 134 -2.07 2.56 0.01
CA LYS A 134 -1.37 2.27 1.27
C LYS A 134 -0.26 1.28 0.96
N LEU A 135 0.98 1.72 1.10
CA LEU A 135 2.14 0.86 1.01
C LEU A 135 2.49 0.38 2.43
N LEU A 136 2.48 -0.94 2.63
CA LEU A 136 2.93 -1.60 3.85
C LEU A 136 4.36 -2.11 3.61
N SER A 137 5.33 -1.52 4.31
CA SER A 137 6.74 -1.88 4.14
C SER A 137 7.02 -3.31 4.64
N ALA A 138 8.06 -3.96 4.12
CA ALA A 138 8.44 -5.29 4.60
C ALA A 138 8.84 -5.26 6.08
N ARG A 139 9.44 -4.15 6.52
CA ARG A 139 9.75 -3.85 7.92
C ARG A 139 8.50 -3.83 8.79
N ASP A 140 7.46 -3.06 8.42
CA ASP A 140 6.25 -2.94 9.24
C ASP A 140 5.40 -4.21 9.23
N ILE A 141 5.41 -4.93 8.10
CA ILE A 141 4.79 -6.25 8.03
C ILE A 141 5.47 -7.22 9.02
N SER A 142 6.80 -7.24 9.01
CA SER A 142 7.60 -8.12 9.86
C SER A 142 7.43 -7.74 11.33
N SER A 143 7.60 -6.46 11.66
CA SER A 143 7.41 -5.95 13.02
C SER A 143 6.00 -6.22 13.51
N GLY A 144 4.99 -6.14 12.63
CA GLY A 144 3.61 -6.49 12.88
C GLY A 144 3.38 -7.94 13.28
N MET A 145 3.91 -8.86 12.49
CA MET A 145 3.68 -10.29 12.67
C MET A 145 4.55 -10.93 13.77
N MET A 146 5.64 -10.27 14.16
CA MET A 146 6.59 -10.77 15.16
C MET A 146 6.44 -10.09 16.53
N ARG A 147 5.39 -9.28 16.73
CA ARG A 147 5.10 -8.70 18.06
C ARG A 147 4.79 -9.82 19.06
N PRO A 148 5.24 -9.69 20.32
CA PRO A 148 4.84 -10.63 21.36
C PRO A 148 3.33 -10.59 21.58
N ALA A 149 2.73 -11.76 21.83
CA ALA A 149 1.29 -11.90 21.95
C ALA A 149 0.74 -11.33 23.27
N ALA A 150 1.60 -11.13 24.27
CA ALA A 150 1.26 -10.56 25.58
C ALA A 150 0.98 -9.04 25.56
N GLY A 151 1.16 -8.36 24.42
CA GLY A 151 0.83 -6.94 24.27
C GLY A 151 -0.68 -6.67 24.14
N VAL A 152 -1.08 -5.41 24.36
CA VAL A 152 -2.45 -4.93 24.14
C VAL A 152 -2.82 -5.12 22.66
N GLY A 153 -3.71 -6.08 22.36
CA GLY A 153 -4.23 -6.32 21.01
C GLY A 153 -3.98 -7.71 20.43
N GLY A 154 -3.24 -8.59 21.12
CA GLY A 154 -3.00 -9.96 20.67
C GLY A 154 -2.17 -10.06 19.38
N VAL A 155 -2.24 -11.21 18.70
CA VAL A 155 -1.41 -11.51 17.51
C VAL A 155 -1.85 -10.66 16.29
N TYR A 156 -1.03 -9.68 15.92
CA TYR A 156 -1.27 -8.80 14.77
C TYR A 156 -0.78 -9.41 13.44
N ASN A 157 -1.48 -10.45 13.01
CA ASN A 157 -1.18 -11.20 11.79
C ASN A 157 -1.44 -10.40 10.50
N LEU A 158 -1.02 -10.95 9.36
CA LEU A 158 -1.15 -10.31 8.04
C LEU A 158 -2.61 -10.00 7.65
N ASN A 159 -3.59 -10.79 8.10
CA ASN A 159 -5.01 -10.50 7.82
C ASN A 159 -5.50 -9.27 8.59
N ALA A 160 -5.06 -9.09 9.83
CA ALA A 160 -5.38 -7.90 10.62
C ALA A 160 -4.74 -6.66 9.99
N GLN A 161 -3.46 -6.74 9.60
CA GLN A 161 -2.77 -5.68 8.88
C GLN A 161 -3.45 -5.29 7.57
N ALA A 162 -3.89 -6.28 6.79
CA ALA A 162 -4.64 -6.09 5.55
C ALA A 162 -5.99 -5.39 5.78
N MET A 163 -6.72 -5.79 6.82
CA MET A 163 -7.99 -5.18 7.21
C MET A 163 -7.76 -3.70 7.58
N ASP A 164 -6.76 -3.42 8.41
CA ASP A 164 -6.48 -2.06 8.87
C ASP A 164 -6.08 -1.15 7.70
N ALA A 165 -5.24 -1.64 6.79
CA ALA A 165 -4.88 -0.91 5.56
C ALA A 165 -6.10 -0.59 4.69
N THR A 166 -7.04 -1.53 4.56
CA THR A 166 -8.29 -1.32 3.80
C THR A 166 -9.19 -0.29 4.48
N ILE A 167 -9.34 -0.39 5.80
CA ILE A 167 -10.11 0.58 6.60
C ILE A 167 -9.49 1.98 6.46
N GLU A 168 -8.17 2.10 6.57
CA GLU A 168 -7.44 3.37 6.48
C GLU A 168 -7.66 4.04 5.12
N LEU A 169 -7.63 3.27 4.03
CA LEU A 169 -7.92 3.78 2.68
C LEU A 169 -9.35 4.29 2.55
N ILE A 170 -10.34 3.48 2.93
CA ILE A 170 -11.75 3.85 2.82
C ILE A 170 -12.04 5.08 3.69
N ARG A 171 -11.53 5.10 4.93
CA ARG A 171 -11.67 6.23 5.86
C ARG A 171 -11.02 7.50 5.31
N GLY A 172 -9.81 7.40 4.77
CA GLY A 172 -9.12 8.52 4.16
C GLY A 172 -9.90 9.15 3.00
N VAL A 173 -10.50 8.32 2.15
CA VAL A 173 -11.32 8.81 1.01
C VAL A 173 -12.65 9.40 1.48
N VAL A 174 -13.41 8.65 2.29
CA VAL A 174 -14.79 9.00 2.63
C VAL A 174 -14.84 10.05 3.74
N GLU A 175 -14.09 9.85 4.82
CA GLU A 175 -14.21 10.67 6.02
C GLU A 175 -13.21 11.84 6.04
N GLU A 176 -11.96 11.65 5.62
CA GLU A 176 -10.95 12.71 5.68
C GLU A 176 -11.02 13.64 4.46
N ARG A 177 -11.14 13.08 3.26
CA ARG A 177 -11.27 13.83 2.00
C ARG A 177 -12.71 14.21 1.65
N LYS A 178 -13.71 13.72 2.40
CA LYS A 178 -15.14 14.04 2.22
C LYS A 178 -15.66 13.75 0.81
N ILE A 179 -15.18 12.67 0.20
CA ILE A 179 -15.64 12.22 -1.12
C ILE A 179 -16.96 11.45 -0.97
N ASN A 180 -17.95 11.76 -1.82
CA ASN A 180 -19.28 11.14 -1.77
C ASN A 180 -19.31 9.72 -2.36
N VAL A 181 -18.69 8.77 -1.66
CA VAL A 181 -18.76 7.34 -2.00
C VAL A 181 -20.00 6.71 -1.36
N ARG A 182 -20.76 5.92 -2.13
CA ARG A 182 -21.89 5.13 -1.61
C ARG A 182 -21.70 3.63 -1.72
N GLU A 183 -21.02 3.17 -2.77
CA GLU A 183 -20.78 1.74 -3.02
C GLU A 183 -19.29 1.41 -3.00
N VAL A 184 -18.93 0.34 -2.31
CA VAL A 184 -17.55 -0.13 -2.18
C VAL A 184 -17.46 -1.59 -2.59
N TYR A 185 -16.54 -1.91 -3.49
CA TYR A 185 -16.27 -3.24 -4.01
C TYR A 185 -14.84 -3.64 -3.64
N ILE A 186 -14.64 -4.83 -3.08
CA ILE A 186 -13.34 -5.24 -2.52
C ILE A 186 -13.00 -6.65 -2.97
N ASP A 187 -11.79 -6.86 -3.47
CA ASP A 187 -11.26 -8.21 -3.71
C ASP A 187 -10.78 -8.86 -2.40
N THR A 188 -10.99 -10.17 -2.28
CA THR A 188 -10.44 -10.91 -1.16
C THR A 188 -9.97 -12.30 -1.56
N VAL A 189 -8.87 -12.73 -0.93
CA VAL A 189 -8.39 -14.11 -0.98
C VAL A 189 -9.14 -15.00 0.05
N GLY A 190 -9.72 -14.40 1.09
CA GLY A 190 -10.28 -15.08 2.26
C GLY A 190 -11.79 -15.39 2.16
N ASN A 191 -12.44 -15.55 3.32
CA ASN A 191 -13.89 -15.67 3.41
C ASN A 191 -14.54 -14.28 3.28
N PRO A 192 -15.28 -14.01 2.19
CA PRO A 192 -15.85 -12.68 1.96
C PRO A 192 -16.87 -12.28 3.03
N ALA A 193 -17.68 -13.22 3.53
CA ALA A 193 -18.78 -12.91 4.43
C ALA A 193 -18.30 -12.36 5.78
N SER A 194 -17.23 -12.93 6.35
CA SER A 194 -16.65 -12.42 7.60
C SER A 194 -15.98 -11.07 7.42
N TYR A 195 -15.37 -10.84 6.26
CA TYR A 195 -14.68 -9.59 5.96
C TYR A 195 -15.69 -8.46 5.74
N GLN A 196 -16.71 -8.72 4.93
CA GLN A 196 -17.79 -7.77 4.66
C GLN A 196 -18.50 -7.33 5.94
N LYS A 197 -18.91 -8.27 6.81
CA LYS A 197 -19.56 -7.95 8.09
C LYS A 197 -18.71 -7.01 8.95
N LYS A 198 -17.39 -7.24 9.00
CA LYS A 198 -16.48 -6.36 9.75
C LYS A 198 -16.45 -4.96 9.17
N LEU A 199 -16.38 -4.83 7.85
CA LEU A 199 -16.36 -3.53 7.19
C LEU A 199 -17.70 -2.80 7.31
N GLU A 200 -18.83 -3.50 7.20
CA GLU A 200 -20.17 -2.92 7.40
C GLU A 200 -20.36 -2.39 8.84
N MET A 201 -19.76 -3.03 9.84
CA MET A 201 -19.75 -2.50 11.21
C MET A 201 -18.92 -1.21 11.33
N VAL A 202 -17.82 -1.10 10.58
CA VAL A 202 -16.95 0.08 10.60
C VAL A 202 -17.56 1.23 9.79
N PHE A 203 -18.24 0.92 8.68
CA PHE A 203 -18.80 1.89 7.74
C PHE A 203 -20.28 1.61 7.44
N PRO A 204 -21.19 1.83 8.41
CA PRO A 204 -22.59 1.45 8.28
C PRO A 204 -23.37 2.23 7.21
N SER A 205 -22.84 3.37 6.74
CA SER A 205 -23.44 4.19 5.69
C SER A 205 -23.07 3.76 4.27
N LEU A 206 -22.10 2.85 4.12
CA LEU A 206 -21.62 2.39 2.81
C LEU A 206 -22.24 1.05 2.44
N LYS A 207 -22.60 0.89 1.16
CA LYS A 207 -22.98 -0.40 0.60
C LYS A 207 -21.71 -1.15 0.20
N ILE A 208 -21.26 -2.07 1.05
CA ILE A 208 -20.00 -2.81 0.86
C ILE A 208 -20.27 -4.19 0.28
N THR A 209 -19.56 -4.52 -0.80
CA THR A 209 -19.56 -5.85 -1.41
C THR A 209 -18.14 -6.40 -1.42
N VAL A 210 -17.92 -7.50 -0.72
CA VAL A 210 -16.64 -8.23 -0.76
C VAL A 210 -16.84 -9.49 -1.59
N ALA A 211 -16.01 -9.68 -2.62
CA ALA A 211 -16.10 -10.85 -3.50
C ALA A 211 -14.71 -11.42 -3.79
N LYS A 212 -14.66 -12.70 -4.17
CA LYS A 212 -13.44 -13.31 -4.70
C LYS A 212 -13.35 -12.99 -6.19
N LYS A 213 -12.14 -12.68 -6.68
CA LYS A 213 -11.92 -12.28 -8.09
C LYS A 213 -12.76 -11.06 -8.45
N ALA A 214 -12.91 -10.13 -7.51
CA ALA A 214 -13.69 -8.91 -7.69
C ALA A 214 -13.08 -8.03 -8.79
N ASP A 215 -11.77 -8.14 -9.02
CA ASP A 215 -11.05 -7.52 -10.14
C ASP A 215 -11.60 -7.94 -11.52
N SER A 216 -12.14 -9.15 -11.64
CA SER A 216 -12.74 -9.69 -12.86
C SER A 216 -14.23 -9.35 -12.98
N LEU A 217 -14.85 -8.88 -11.90
CA LEU A 217 -16.30 -8.62 -11.81
C LEU A 217 -16.62 -7.12 -11.85
N TYR A 218 -15.75 -6.29 -11.29
CA TYR A 218 -15.98 -4.87 -11.08
C TYR A 218 -14.82 -4.05 -11.66
N PRO A 219 -15.06 -3.21 -12.69
CA PRO A 219 -13.99 -2.46 -13.35
C PRO A 219 -13.20 -1.53 -12.42
N CYS A 220 -13.85 -0.95 -11.39
CA CYS A 220 -13.16 -0.13 -10.38
C CYS A 220 -12.14 -0.95 -9.56
N VAL A 221 -12.43 -2.21 -9.25
CA VAL A 221 -11.51 -3.10 -8.54
C VAL A 221 -10.35 -3.47 -9.46
N SER A 222 -10.62 -3.73 -10.74
CA SER A 222 -9.57 -3.94 -11.74
C SER A 222 -8.63 -2.73 -11.87
N ALA A 223 -9.17 -1.51 -11.87
CA ALA A 223 -8.36 -0.29 -11.87
C ALA A 223 -7.51 -0.16 -10.60
N ALA A 224 -8.09 -0.43 -9.42
CA ALA A 224 -7.34 -0.49 -8.15
C ALA A 224 -6.20 -1.54 -8.22
N SER A 225 -6.48 -2.70 -8.84
CA SER A 225 -5.52 -3.78 -9.09
C SER A 225 -4.32 -3.34 -9.90
N VAL A 226 -4.55 -2.56 -10.96
CA VAL A 226 -3.49 -1.99 -11.81
C VAL A 226 -2.61 -1.05 -11.00
N VAL A 227 -3.22 -0.12 -10.25
CA VAL A 227 -2.50 0.82 -9.39
C VAL A 227 -1.66 0.08 -8.35
N ALA A 228 -2.23 -0.89 -7.63
CA ALA A 228 -1.52 -1.66 -6.61
C ALA A 228 -0.31 -2.43 -7.20
N LYS A 229 -0.50 -3.12 -8.33
CA LYS A 229 0.56 -3.90 -8.98
C LYS A 229 1.69 -3.03 -9.50
N VAL A 230 1.36 -1.94 -10.21
CA VAL A 230 2.37 -1.01 -10.74
C VAL A 230 3.15 -0.35 -9.62
N THR A 231 2.48 0.14 -8.58
CA THR A 231 3.16 0.71 -7.40
C THR A 231 4.05 -0.31 -6.70
N ARG A 232 3.60 -1.57 -6.52
CA ARG A 232 4.42 -2.62 -5.91
C ARG A 232 5.66 -2.94 -6.74
N ASP A 233 5.50 -3.10 -8.05
CA ASP A 233 6.59 -3.50 -8.94
C ASP A 233 7.65 -2.39 -9.02
N LEU A 234 7.24 -1.12 -9.17
CA LEU A 234 8.16 0.03 -9.15
C LEU A 234 8.81 0.25 -7.77
N ALA A 235 8.09 0.01 -6.67
CA ALA A 235 8.68 0.11 -5.32
C ALA A 235 9.79 -0.94 -5.12
N LEU A 236 9.62 -2.14 -5.66
CA LEU A 236 10.68 -3.13 -5.68
C LEU A 236 11.86 -2.68 -6.52
N GLU A 237 11.63 -2.17 -7.73
CA GLU A 237 12.72 -1.67 -8.58
C GLU A 237 13.53 -0.58 -7.88
N VAL A 238 12.88 0.37 -7.19
CA VAL A 238 13.57 1.41 -6.40
C VAL A 238 14.40 0.81 -5.26
N LEU A 239 13.86 -0.16 -4.52
CA LEU A 239 14.60 -0.84 -3.45
C LEU A 239 15.81 -1.61 -4.02
N TYR A 240 15.66 -2.25 -5.18
CA TYR A 240 16.74 -2.97 -5.85
C TYR A 240 17.85 -2.05 -6.35
N GLU A 241 17.46 -0.92 -6.96
CA GLU A 241 18.40 0.12 -7.40
C GLU A 241 19.22 0.65 -6.23
N ALA A 242 18.57 0.97 -5.10
CA ALA A 242 19.26 1.44 -3.90
C ALA A 242 20.19 0.37 -3.30
N PHE A 243 19.77 -0.90 -3.28
CA PHE A 243 20.62 -2.01 -2.87
C PHE A 243 21.88 -2.11 -3.74
N ARG A 244 21.71 -1.97 -5.06
CA ARG A 244 22.81 -1.99 -6.03
C ARG A 244 23.77 -0.81 -5.86
N GLU A 245 23.25 0.40 -5.64
CA GLU A 245 24.04 1.60 -5.39
C GLU A 245 24.80 1.52 -4.06
N GLY A 246 24.24 0.81 -3.06
CA GLY A 246 24.88 0.52 -1.78
C GLY A 246 26.02 -0.50 -1.85
N GLY A 247 26.41 -0.97 -3.05
CA GLY A 247 27.48 -1.93 -3.25
C GLY A 247 27.09 -3.39 -3.05
N GLY A 248 25.78 -3.70 -3.01
CA GLY A 248 25.28 -5.06 -2.91
C GLY A 248 25.60 -5.91 -4.16
N GLU A 249 25.80 -7.21 -3.97
CA GLU A 249 26.07 -8.12 -5.09
C GLU A 249 24.83 -8.30 -5.95
N THR A 250 24.90 -7.83 -7.20
CA THR A 250 23.73 -7.77 -8.09
C THR A 250 23.43 -9.07 -8.80
N GLY A 251 24.42 -9.95 -8.99
CA GLY A 251 24.27 -11.21 -9.73
C GLY A 251 23.37 -11.10 -10.96
N ASP A 252 22.40 -12.01 -11.06
CA ASP A 252 21.33 -12.05 -12.09
C ASP A 252 20.04 -11.30 -11.68
N GLY A 253 20.10 -10.48 -10.61
CA GLY A 253 18.95 -9.83 -9.97
C GLY A 253 18.25 -10.68 -8.90
N TRP A 254 17.43 -10.02 -8.08
CA TRP A 254 16.73 -10.68 -6.96
C TRP A 254 15.41 -11.38 -7.33
N GLY A 255 15.12 -11.51 -8.62
CA GLY A 255 13.93 -12.19 -9.13
C GLY A 255 12.60 -11.49 -8.82
N SER A 256 11.54 -12.28 -8.75
CA SER A 256 10.16 -11.83 -8.53
C SER A 256 9.82 -11.44 -7.09
N GLY A 257 10.71 -11.77 -6.14
CA GLY A 257 10.51 -11.62 -4.70
C GLY A 257 9.69 -12.75 -4.04
N TYR A 258 9.24 -13.76 -4.80
CA TYR A 258 8.49 -14.88 -4.24
C TYR A 258 9.41 -16.00 -3.73
N PRO A 259 9.06 -16.68 -2.62
CA PRO A 259 9.81 -17.84 -2.13
C PRO A 259 9.93 -19.00 -3.12
N SER A 260 9.01 -19.11 -4.08
CA SER A 260 9.02 -20.13 -5.12
C SER A 260 9.99 -19.85 -6.27
N ASP A 261 10.55 -18.63 -6.33
CA ASP A 261 11.47 -18.21 -7.37
C ASP A 261 12.91 -18.52 -6.96
N SER A 262 13.59 -19.36 -7.74
CA SER A 262 14.97 -19.76 -7.48
C SER A 262 15.94 -18.59 -7.48
N LYS A 263 15.70 -17.54 -8.28
CA LYS A 263 16.52 -16.32 -8.28
C LYS A 263 16.36 -15.55 -6.98
N CYS A 264 15.13 -15.41 -6.49
CA CYS A 264 14.84 -14.76 -5.21
C CYS A 264 15.52 -15.48 -4.05
N VAL A 265 15.36 -16.80 -3.96
CA VAL A 265 15.96 -17.60 -2.89
C VAL A 265 17.49 -17.61 -2.98
N GLY A 266 18.04 -17.62 -4.20
CA GLY A 266 19.48 -17.52 -4.44
C GLY A 266 20.04 -16.17 -3.99
N TRP A 267 19.39 -15.07 -4.38
CA TRP A 267 19.76 -13.73 -3.96
C TRP A 267 19.71 -13.57 -2.45
N MET A 268 18.65 -14.05 -1.79
CA MET A 268 18.52 -13.99 -0.33
C MET A 268 19.69 -14.71 0.36
N ARG A 269 20.07 -15.90 -0.12
CA ARG A 269 21.21 -16.64 0.46
C ARG A 269 22.55 -15.93 0.28
N ASN A 270 22.78 -15.33 -0.88
CA ASN A 270 24.06 -14.70 -1.19
C ASN A 270 24.22 -13.33 -0.52
N ASN A 271 23.10 -12.66 -0.21
CA ASN A 271 23.08 -11.30 0.32
C ASN A 271 22.54 -11.24 1.76
N MET A 272 22.69 -12.32 2.53
CA MET A 272 22.35 -12.33 3.95
C MET A 272 23.57 -11.90 4.78
N ASP A 273 23.45 -10.78 5.47
CA ASP A 273 24.40 -10.36 6.50
C ASP A 273 24.36 -11.33 7.70
N PRO A 274 25.51 -11.80 8.22
CA PRO A 274 25.55 -12.78 9.30
C PRO A 274 24.93 -12.32 10.63
N ILE A 275 24.91 -11.00 10.87
CA ILE A 275 24.42 -10.40 12.12
C ILE A 275 23.02 -9.81 11.91
N PHE A 276 22.84 -9.03 10.85
CA PHE A 276 21.62 -8.24 10.62
C PHE A 276 20.62 -8.91 9.66
N GLY A 277 21.02 -9.95 8.93
CA GLY A 277 20.18 -10.57 7.90
C GLY A 277 20.10 -9.70 6.64
N TRP A 278 18.92 -9.15 6.33
CA TRP A 278 18.70 -8.34 5.12
C TRP A 278 18.25 -6.92 5.46
N GLY A 279 18.14 -6.07 4.44
CA GLY A 279 17.65 -4.70 4.59
C GLY A 279 16.12 -4.60 4.66
N ASN A 280 15.64 -3.37 4.46
CA ASN A 280 14.23 -2.99 4.51
C ASN A 280 13.36 -3.64 3.42
N GLU A 281 13.98 -4.27 2.43
CA GLU A 281 13.33 -5.05 1.39
C GLU A 281 12.79 -6.40 1.89
N CYS A 282 13.34 -6.98 2.97
CA CYS A 282 13.03 -8.35 3.35
C CYS A 282 11.94 -8.45 4.42
N ARG A 283 11.02 -9.41 4.24
CA ARG A 283 10.01 -9.74 5.23
C ARG A 283 10.50 -10.86 6.15
N PHE A 284 11.12 -10.49 7.25
CA PHE A 284 11.62 -11.41 8.28
C PHE A 284 10.54 -12.33 8.88
N SER A 285 9.26 -11.94 8.82
CA SER A 285 8.17 -12.79 9.30
C SER A 285 7.86 -14.00 8.42
N TRP A 286 8.37 -14.07 7.19
CA TRP A 286 8.13 -15.19 6.27
C TRP A 286 8.93 -16.42 6.66
N GLY A 287 8.32 -17.60 6.52
CA GLY A 287 8.96 -18.88 6.86
C GLY A 287 10.32 -19.08 6.17
N THR A 288 10.45 -18.66 4.90
CA THR A 288 11.71 -18.75 4.15
C THR A 288 12.82 -17.90 4.76
N ALA A 289 12.52 -16.68 5.19
CA ALA A 289 13.51 -15.80 5.84
C ALA A 289 13.89 -16.34 7.23
N LYS A 290 12.90 -16.81 8.01
CA LYS A 290 13.13 -17.42 9.32
C LYS A 290 14.03 -18.66 9.24
N GLU A 291 13.72 -19.59 8.33
CA GLU A 291 14.51 -20.81 8.14
C GLU A 291 15.96 -20.48 7.79
N MET A 292 16.19 -19.47 6.94
CA MET A 292 17.53 -19.06 6.55
C MET A 292 18.33 -18.48 7.73
N LEU A 293 17.71 -17.62 8.54
CA LEU A 293 18.34 -17.04 9.73
C LEU A 293 18.64 -18.09 10.79
N GLU A 294 17.71 -19.01 11.06
CA GLU A 294 17.84 -19.99 12.14
C GLU A 294 18.72 -21.19 11.76
N THR A 295 18.70 -21.60 10.49
CA THR A 295 19.31 -22.88 10.06
C THR A 295 20.53 -22.68 9.16
N LYS A 296 20.62 -21.56 8.42
CA LYS A 296 21.54 -21.44 7.26
C LYS A 296 22.35 -20.14 7.27
N GLY A 297 23.02 -19.86 8.39
CA GLY A 297 24.12 -18.89 8.43
C GLY A 297 23.88 -17.62 9.26
N GLY A 298 22.68 -17.43 9.82
CA GLY A 298 22.45 -16.38 10.80
C GLY A 298 23.04 -16.74 12.17
N GLN A 299 23.51 -15.73 12.90
CA GLN A 299 23.87 -15.90 14.30
C GLN A 299 22.61 -16.14 15.13
N LYS A 300 22.63 -17.09 16.07
CA LYS A 300 21.50 -17.34 16.98
C LYS A 300 21.28 -16.10 17.87
N VAL A 301 20.07 -15.54 17.81
CA VAL A 301 19.63 -14.43 18.66
C VAL A 301 18.54 -14.96 19.59
N ASP A 302 18.79 -14.87 20.90
CA ASP A 302 17.81 -15.23 21.93
C ASP A 302 17.02 -13.97 22.31
N TRP A 303 15.71 -14.00 22.05
CA TRP A 303 14.78 -12.94 22.43
C TRP A 303 14.18 -13.26 23.81
N PRO A 304 14.03 -12.27 24.70
CA PRO A 304 13.36 -12.49 25.99
C PRO A 304 11.93 -12.98 25.76
N VAL A 305 11.56 -14.07 26.43
CA VAL A 305 10.18 -14.60 26.39
C VAL A 305 9.28 -13.67 27.22
N ASP A 306 7.97 -13.67 26.96
CA ASP A 306 7.02 -12.72 27.58
C ASP A 306 7.05 -12.68 29.13
N GLU A 307 7.48 -13.76 29.80
CA GLU A 307 7.67 -13.80 31.26
C GLU A 307 8.96 -13.06 31.73
N ASP A 308 10.00 -13.01 30.92
CA ASP A 308 11.25 -12.27 31.21
C ASP A 308 11.14 -10.79 30.79
N ASN A 309 10.19 -10.47 29.92
CA ASN A 309 9.97 -9.12 29.39
C ASN A 309 9.49 -8.14 30.47
N THR A 310 8.81 -8.63 31.51
CA THR A 310 8.42 -7.81 32.67
C THR A 310 9.64 -7.33 33.45
N GLN A 311 10.64 -8.21 33.65
CA GLN A 311 11.86 -7.86 34.37
C GLN A 311 12.74 -6.88 33.58
N LEU A 312 12.75 -6.99 32.25
CA LEU A 312 13.53 -6.12 31.37
C LEU A 312 12.89 -4.73 31.21
N MET A 313 11.56 -4.68 31.13
CA MET A 313 10.78 -3.44 31.23
C MET A 313 10.96 -2.78 32.60
N ASP A 314 10.86 -3.56 33.69
CA ASP A 314 11.09 -3.07 35.05
C ASP A 314 12.53 -2.56 35.22
N PHE A 315 13.54 -3.22 34.64
CA PHE A 315 14.92 -2.77 34.71
C PHE A 315 15.17 -1.47 33.93
N LEU A 316 14.59 -1.34 32.72
CA LEU A 316 14.71 -0.13 31.90
C LEU A 316 13.94 1.05 32.52
N LEU A 317 12.76 0.80 33.08
CA LEU A 317 11.91 1.80 33.72
C LEU A 317 12.37 2.14 35.15
N ALA A 318 13.01 1.21 35.88
CA ALA A 318 13.56 1.45 37.22
C ALA A 318 14.85 2.28 37.23
N SER A 319 15.42 2.61 36.06
CA SER A 319 16.52 3.58 35.96
C SER A 319 16.09 5.02 36.32
N GLY A 320 14.80 5.26 36.59
CA GLY A 320 14.22 6.53 37.00
C GLY A 320 13.46 6.52 38.33
N GLY A 321 14.06 6.02 39.42
CA GLY A 321 13.77 6.52 40.77
C GLY A 321 12.56 5.96 41.53
N THR A 322 12.87 5.32 42.66
CA THR A 322 12.06 5.12 43.88
C THR A 322 10.70 4.41 43.80
N SER A 323 10.69 3.21 44.38
CA SER A 323 9.57 2.34 44.70
C SER A 323 8.38 3.03 45.39
N LYS A 324 7.18 2.90 44.80
CA LYS A 324 5.89 2.88 45.52
C LYS A 324 4.97 1.83 44.89
N GLY A 325 4.20 1.15 45.76
CA GLY A 325 3.52 -0.11 45.47
C GLY A 325 2.28 -0.06 44.56
N PRO A 326 1.70 -1.24 44.23
CA PRO A 326 0.90 -1.47 43.02
C PRO A 326 -0.53 -0.93 43.04
N GLU A 327 -1.00 -0.35 44.14
CA GLU A 327 -2.42 -0.01 44.31
C GLU A 327 -2.77 1.46 43.97
N GLN A 328 -1.76 2.30 43.65
CA GLN A 328 -1.99 3.74 43.49
C GLN A 328 -2.08 4.22 42.03
N GLU A 329 -1.56 3.47 41.06
CA GLU A 329 -1.47 3.92 39.65
C GLU A 329 -2.78 3.80 38.85
N LEU A 330 -3.74 2.98 39.29
CA LEU A 330 -5.02 2.81 38.59
C LEU A 330 -6.06 3.91 38.90
N ARG A 331 -5.74 4.85 39.80
CA ARG A 331 -6.68 5.90 40.23
C ARG A 331 -6.42 7.30 39.66
N GLU A 332 -5.28 7.52 39.00
CA GLU A 332 -4.92 8.85 38.51
C GLU A 332 -5.26 9.09 37.02
N TRP A 333 -5.76 8.07 36.30
CA TRP A 333 -5.99 8.17 34.85
C TRP A 333 -7.44 8.46 34.41
N PHE A 334 -8.41 8.57 35.35
CA PHE A 334 -9.78 9.00 35.02
C PHE A 334 -10.18 10.27 35.77
N GLY A 335 -9.98 11.40 35.09
CA GLY A 335 -10.73 12.66 35.15
C GLY A 335 -11.33 13.13 36.49
N LYS A 336 -10.82 14.26 36.99
CA LYS A 336 -11.63 15.19 37.80
C LYS A 336 -11.70 16.58 37.14
N LYS A 337 -12.93 17.07 37.01
CA LYS A 337 -13.30 18.46 36.70
C LYS A 337 -13.01 19.38 37.91
N PRO A 338 -12.90 20.70 37.70
CA PRO A 338 -12.44 21.67 38.70
C PRO A 338 -13.57 22.16 39.64
N ALA A 339 -13.15 22.87 40.71
CA ALA A 339 -13.91 23.59 41.75
C ALA A 339 -14.14 22.79 43.06
N GLU A 340 -14.06 23.33 44.27
CA GLU A 340 -14.08 24.72 44.78
C GLU A 340 -13.09 24.86 45.95
N ILE A 341 -12.40 25.99 46.06
CA ILE A 341 -11.74 26.42 47.31
C ILE A 341 -12.59 27.55 47.88
N LEU A 342 -13.07 27.36 49.10
CA LEU A 342 -13.54 28.41 50.00
C LEU A 342 -12.36 28.91 50.84
#